data_AF-A0A967WSR6-F1
#
_entry.id   AF-A0A967WSR6-F1
#
_cell.length_a   1.000
_cell.length_b   1.000
_cell.length_c   1.000
_cell.angle_alpha   90.00
_cell.angle_beta   90.00
_cell.angle_gamma   90.00
#
_symmetry.space_group_name_H-M   'P 1'
#
loop_
_entity.id
_entity.type
_entity.pdbx_description
1 polymer ?
#
loop_
_entity_poly.entity_id
_entity_poly.type
_entity_poly.pdbx_seq_one_letter_code
_entity_poly.pdbx_strand_id
1 'polypeptide(L)'
;KHGLHLAAAAYRDQLSSIGLDTWGVDFCLLAADDSLLGNPFHYRDSRTDGMMEEAFKVVPRAEIYESTGIQFMQLNSLYQLLSMVKAGSPALSAAQSFLTMPDLFNFWLSGRKANEF
;
A
#
# COMPACT_ATOMS: atom_id res chain seq x y z
N LYS A 1 17.69 16.28 0.77
CA LYS A 1 17.23 15.18 1.65
C LYS A 1 17.75 15.39 3.09
N HIS A 2 17.39 16.50 3.75
CA HIS A 2 17.84 16.80 5.13
C HIS A 2 16.70 17.29 6.04
N GLY A 3 15.45 17.35 5.55
CA GLY A 3 14.34 18.01 6.24
C GLY A 3 14.11 17.52 7.67
N LEU A 4 13.93 16.21 7.86
CA LEU A 4 13.73 15.62 9.20
C LEU A 4 14.91 15.86 10.13
N HIS A 5 16.14 15.74 9.63
CA HIS A 5 17.34 15.98 10.43
C HIS A 5 17.46 17.45 10.86
N LEU A 6 17.18 18.38 9.95
CA LEU A 6 17.20 19.82 10.23
C LEU A 6 16.09 20.21 11.23
N ALA A 7 14.88 19.67 11.07
CA ALA A 7 13.78 19.90 12.01
C ALA A 7 14.12 19.38 13.42
N ALA A 8 14.67 18.16 13.50
CA ALA A 8 15.11 17.59 14.76
C ALA A 8 16.27 18.38 15.40
N ALA A 9 17.19 18.95 14.61
CA ALA A 9 18.28 19.78 15.11
C ALA A 9 17.78 21.13 15.65
N ALA A 10 16.83 21.76 14.97
CA ALA A 10 16.31 23.08 15.34
C ALA A 10 15.28 23.04 16.48
N TYR A 11 14.49 21.96 16.59
CA TYR A 11 13.30 21.92 17.44
C TYR A 11 13.20 20.67 18.33
N ARG A 12 14.29 19.93 18.57
CA ARG A 12 14.31 18.62 19.25
C ARG A 12 13.31 18.48 20.40
N ASP A 13 13.37 19.39 21.36
CA ASP A 13 12.59 19.32 22.60
C ASP A 13 11.18 19.94 22.47
N GLN A 14 10.84 20.47 21.28
CA GLN A 14 9.55 21.12 20.97
C GLN A 14 8.70 20.27 20.01
N LEU A 15 9.29 19.27 19.34
CA LEU A 15 8.56 18.38 18.44
C LEU A 15 7.69 17.41 19.24
N SER A 16 6.37 17.55 19.12
CA SER A 16 5.41 16.70 19.82
C SER A 16 4.87 15.55 18.97
N SER A 17 4.90 15.66 17.64
CA SER A 17 4.40 14.65 16.72
C SER A 17 5.00 14.78 15.32
N ILE A 18 4.82 13.73 14.51
CA ILE A 18 5.13 13.70 13.08
C ILE A 18 3.93 13.12 12.34
N GLY A 19 3.58 13.71 11.19
CA GLY A 19 2.59 13.18 10.26
C GLY A 19 3.27 12.71 8.99
N LEU A 20 2.76 11.63 8.41
CA LEU A 20 3.18 11.10 7.12
C LEU A 20 2.01 11.18 6.15
N ASP A 21 2.27 11.73 4.97
CA ASP A 21 1.30 11.84 3.88
C ASP A 21 1.97 11.36 2.59
N THR A 22 1.29 10.45 1.90
CA THR A 22 1.76 9.86 0.65
C THR A 22 0.57 9.50 -0.25
N TRP A 23 0.84 9.04 -1.46
CA TRP A 23 -0.21 8.51 -2.34
C TRP A 23 -0.83 7.22 -1.76
N GLY A 24 -2.15 7.16 -1.66
CA GLY A 24 -2.85 6.17 -0.82
C GLY A 24 -3.06 4.77 -1.39
N VAL A 25 -2.72 4.50 -2.64
CA VAL A 25 -2.98 3.18 -3.29
C VAL A 25 -1.72 2.35 -3.54
N ASP A 26 -0.56 2.92 -3.20
CA ASP A 26 0.74 2.25 -3.32
C ASP A 26 1.01 1.46 -2.04
N PHE A 27 1.62 0.28 -2.17
CA PHE A 27 1.80 -0.63 -1.03
C PHE A 27 3.05 -1.49 -1.16
N CYS A 28 3.49 -2.04 -0.04
CA CYS A 28 4.51 -3.09 0.01
C CYS A 28 3.97 -4.36 0.64
N LEU A 29 4.65 -5.46 0.35
CA LEU A 29 4.44 -6.74 1.02
C LEU A 29 5.65 -7.05 1.88
N LEU A 30 5.41 -7.53 3.10
CA LEU A 30 6.44 -7.94 4.05
C LEU A 30 6.39 -9.44 4.29
N ALA A 31 7.57 -10.04 4.44
CA ALA A 31 7.73 -11.44 4.85
C ALA A 31 7.49 -11.61 6.37
N ALA A 32 7.63 -12.85 6.86
CA ALA A 32 7.43 -13.18 8.26
C ALA A 32 8.41 -12.50 9.23
N ASP A 33 9.59 -12.14 8.73
CA ASP A 33 10.63 -11.41 9.47
C ASP A 33 10.57 -9.90 9.24
N ASP A 34 9.45 -9.39 8.69
CA ASP A 34 9.21 -8.00 8.33
C ASP A 34 10.14 -7.43 7.25
N SER A 35 10.89 -8.28 6.54
CA SER A 35 11.66 -7.87 5.36
C SER A 35 10.75 -7.58 4.16
N LEU A 36 11.15 -6.62 3.30
CA LEU A 36 10.43 -6.29 2.08
C LEU A 36 10.49 -7.43 1.06
N LEU A 37 9.34 -7.86 0.56
CA LEU A 37 9.21 -8.81 -0.55
C LEU A 37 9.28 -8.10 -1.91
N GLY A 38 10.40 -7.42 -2.14
CA GLY A 38 10.67 -6.62 -3.34
C GLY A 38 10.31 -5.14 -3.20
N ASN A 39 10.34 -4.43 -4.32
CA ASN A 39 9.98 -3.01 -4.35
C ASN A 39 8.48 -2.82 -4.08
N PRO A 40 8.09 -1.70 -3.44
CA PRO A 40 6.68 -1.33 -3.35
C PRO A 40 6.02 -1.24 -4.72
N PHE A 41 4.74 -1.61 -4.74
CA PHE A 41 3.88 -1.53 -5.91
C PHE A 41 3.29 -0.14 -6.02
N HIS A 42 3.30 0.39 -7.25
CA HIS A 42 2.78 1.73 -7.52
C HIS A 42 1.63 1.67 -8.53
N TYR A 43 0.72 2.63 -8.42
CA TYR A 43 -0.51 2.65 -9.20
C TYR A 43 -0.39 2.86 -10.71
N ARG A 44 0.82 3.22 -11.20
CA ARG A 44 1.10 3.39 -12.63
C ARG A 44 1.66 2.12 -13.27
N ASP A 45 1.65 1.02 -12.53
CA ASP A 45 2.13 -0.27 -13.01
C ASP A 45 1.13 -0.85 -14.03
N SER A 46 1.63 -1.10 -15.25
CA SER A 46 0.84 -1.62 -16.37
C SER A 46 0.32 -3.03 -16.14
N ARG A 47 0.79 -3.75 -15.11
CA ARG A 47 0.18 -5.04 -14.72
C ARG A 47 -1.30 -4.94 -14.38
N THR A 48 -1.80 -3.75 -14.08
CA THR A 48 -3.21 -3.49 -13.78
C THR A 48 -4.07 -3.30 -15.03
N ASP A 49 -3.47 -3.26 -16.23
CA ASP A 49 -4.17 -3.14 -17.51
C ASP A 49 -5.20 -4.27 -17.68
N GLY A 50 -6.47 -3.89 -17.88
CA GLY A 50 -7.60 -4.82 -18.03
C GLY A 50 -8.08 -5.50 -16.74
N MET A 51 -7.50 -5.18 -15.57
CA MET A 51 -7.87 -5.86 -14.32
C MET A 51 -9.25 -5.47 -13.78
N MET A 52 -9.81 -4.34 -14.20
CA MET A 52 -11.18 -3.97 -13.86
C MET A 52 -12.18 -4.94 -14.50
N GLU A 53 -12.00 -5.19 -15.80
CA GLU A 53 -12.83 -6.12 -16.57
C GLU A 53 -12.69 -7.54 -16.03
N GLU A 54 -11.49 -7.95 -15.65
CA GLU A 54 -11.27 -9.23 -14.98
C GLU A 54 -11.95 -9.32 -13.62
N ALA A 55 -11.93 -8.25 -12.82
CA ALA A 55 -12.61 -8.22 -11.53
C ALA A 55 -14.13 -8.40 -11.68
N PHE A 56 -14.73 -7.74 -12.69
CA PHE A 56 -16.18 -7.79 -12.93
C PHE A 56 -16.67 -9.15 -13.40
N LYS A 57 -15.78 -10.01 -13.91
CA LYS A 57 -16.10 -11.42 -14.24
C LYS A 57 -16.20 -12.30 -12.99
N VAL A 58 -15.57 -11.87 -11.88
CA VAL A 58 -15.54 -12.62 -10.62
C VAL A 58 -16.59 -12.10 -9.65
N VAL A 59 -16.67 -10.78 -9.47
CA VAL A 59 -17.62 -10.10 -8.59
C VAL A 59 -18.32 -8.98 -9.36
N PRO A 60 -19.66 -8.94 -9.42
CA PRO A 60 -20.37 -7.87 -10.10
C PRO A 60 -19.96 -6.48 -9.58
N ARG A 61 -19.91 -5.51 -10.50
CA ARG A 61 -19.52 -4.12 -10.17
C ARG A 61 -20.32 -3.53 -9.00
N ALA A 62 -21.63 -3.79 -8.93
CA ALA A 62 -22.48 -3.27 -7.86
C ALA A 62 -22.05 -3.78 -6.48
N GLU A 63 -21.69 -5.06 -6.36
CA GLU A 63 -21.27 -5.69 -5.11
C GLU A 63 -19.88 -5.19 -4.66
N ILE A 64 -18.96 -4.97 -5.61
CA ILE A 64 -17.68 -4.31 -5.30
C ILE A 64 -17.92 -2.91 -4.72
N TYR A 65 -18.83 -2.14 -5.32
CA TYR A 65 -19.13 -0.80 -4.84
C TYR A 65 -19.78 -0.84 -3.45
N GLU A 66 -20.76 -1.72 -3.25
CA GLU A 66 -21.44 -1.89 -1.97
C GLU A 66 -20.48 -2.27 -0.84
N SER A 67 -19.49 -3.12 -1.15
CA SER A 67 -18.54 -3.62 -0.16
C SER A 67 -17.41 -2.64 0.16
N THR A 68 -17.04 -1.76 -0.78
CA THR A 68 -15.79 -0.96 -0.67
C THR A 68 -16.01 0.54 -0.79
N GLY A 69 -17.11 1.00 -1.39
CA GLY A 69 -17.39 2.40 -1.70
C GLY A 69 -16.44 3.03 -2.74
N ILE A 70 -15.47 2.28 -3.28
CA ILE A 70 -14.42 2.86 -4.12
C ILE A 70 -14.97 3.26 -5.49
N GLN A 71 -14.52 4.40 -6.01
CA GLN A 71 -14.69 4.70 -7.42
C GLN A 71 -13.91 3.67 -8.26
N PHE A 72 -14.51 3.20 -9.35
CA PHE A 72 -13.91 2.24 -10.26
C PHE A 72 -12.77 2.87 -11.07
N MET A 73 -11.56 2.79 -10.52
CA MET A 73 -10.33 3.30 -11.13
C MET A 73 -9.26 2.21 -11.10
N GLN A 74 -8.63 1.98 -12.24
CA GLN A 74 -7.59 0.96 -12.42
C GLN A 74 -6.46 1.04 -11.38
N LEU A 75 -6.16 2.24 -10.88
CA LEU A 75 -5.14 2.52 -9.88
C LEU A 75 -5.37 1.85 -8.51
N ASN A 76 -6.61 1.44 -8.21
CA ASN A 76 -6.97 0.96 -6.88
C ASN A 76 -6.23 -0.33 -6.50
N SER A 77 -5.85 -0.45 -5.23
CA SER A 77 -5.11 -1.60 -4.72
C SER A 77 -5.85 -2.94 -4.92
N LEU A 78 -7.19 -2.93 -5.03
CA LEU A 78 -7.98 -4.11 -5.43
C LEU A 78 -7.50 -4.70 -6.76
N TYR A 79 -7.36 -3.88 -7.80
CA TYR A 79 -6.96 -4.34 -9.13
C TYR A 79 -5.49 -4.71 -9.18
N GLN A 80 -4.67 -4.02 -8.40
CA GLN A 80 -3.28 -4.40 -8.17
C GLN A 80 -3.19 -5.79 -7.52
N LEU A 81 -3.92 -6.08 -6.44
CA LEU A 81 -3.88 -7.40 -5.80
C LEU A 81 -4.44 -8.49 -6.72
N LEU A 82 -5.53 -8.22 -7.44
CA LEU A 82 -6.08 -9.15 -8.42
C LEU A 82 -5.06 -9.52 -9.51
N SER A 83 -4.31 -8.54 -10.02
CA SER A 83 -3.25 -8.79 -11.01
C SER A 83 -2.19 -9.76 -10.46
N MET A 84 -1.84 -9.63 -9.18
CA MET A 84 -0.87 -10.49 -8.53
C MET A 84 -1.40 -11.92 -8.34
N VAL A 85 -2.68 -12.06 -7.96
CA VAL A 85 -3.35 -13.36 -7.86
C VAL A 85 -3.36 -14.05 -9.22
N LYS A 86 -3.80 -13.35 -10.27
CA LYS A 86 -3.87 -13.92 -11.63
C LYS A 86 -2.50 -14.31 -12.20
N ALA A 87 -1.46 -13.56 -11.85
CA ALA A 87 -0.09 -13.84 -12.25
C ALA A 87 0.60 -14.92 -11.39
N GLY A 88 -0.05 -15.42 -10.33
CA GLY A 88 0.56 -16.37 -9.40
C GLY A 88 1.77 -15.80 -8.67
N SER A 89 1.69 -14.53 -8.24
CA SER A 89 2.81 -13.80 -7.64
C SER A 89 3.41 -14.52 -6.43
N PRO A 90 4.70 -14.92 -6.48
CA PRO A 90 5.37 -15.51 -5.32
C PRO A 90 5.47 -14.56 -4.13
N ALA A 91 5.59 -13.25 -4.39
CA ALA A 91 5.60 -12.23 -3.35
C ALA A 91 4.27 -12.18 -2.59
N LEU A 92 3.13 -12.27 -3.30
CA LEU A 92 1.82 -12.34 -2.66
C LEU A 92 1.68 -13.61 -1.81
N SER A 93 2.13 -14.75 -2.33
CA SER A 93 2.07 -16.02 -1.61
C SER A 93 2.94 -16.05 -0.34
N ALA A 94 4.08 -15.34 -0.35
CA ALA A 94 5.00 -15.29 0.79
C ALA A 94 4.68 -14.17 1.80
N ALA A 95 3.78 -13.25 1.45
CA ALA A 95 3.48 -12.09 2.28
C ALA A 95 2.77 -12.45 3.58
N GLN A 96 3.27 -11.91 4.69
CA GLN A 96 2.63 -11.95 6.01
C GLN A 96 1.97 -10.62 6.36
N SER A 97 2.37 -9.53 5.72
CA SER A 97 1.76 -8.23 5.94
C SER A 97 1.71 -7.43 4.65
N PHE A 98 0.60 -6.69 4.50
CA PHE A 98 0.41 -5.65 3.51
C PHE A 98 0.47 -4.32 4.25
N LEU A 99 1.28 -3.38 3.80
CA LEU A 99 1.27 -2.01 4.31
C LEU A 99 1.19 -1.03 3.15
N THR A 100 0.33 -0.03 3.28
CA THR A 100 0.35 1.12 2.37
C THR A 100 1.65 1.92 2.58
N MET A 101 2.02 2.79 1.63
CA MET A 101 3.25 3.58 1.75
C MET A 101 3.40 4.43 3.02
N PRO A 102 2.40 5.20 3.50
CA PRO A 102 2.54 5.96 4.74
C PRO A 102 2.71 5.01 5.94
N ASP A 103 2.05 3.86 5.90
CA ASP A 103 2.06 2.86 6.96
C ASP A 103 3.36 2.06 7.03
N LEU A 104 4.01 1.81 5.90
CA LEU A 104 5.38 1.29 5.86
C LEU A 104 6.35 2.25 6.57
N PHE A 105 6.24 3.55 6.29
CA PHE A 105 7.10 4.54 6.93
C PHE A 105 6.77 4.70 8.43
N ASN A 106 5.50 4.68 8.80
CA ASN A 106 5.08 4.63 10.21
C ASN A 106 5.65 3.41 10.92
N PHE A 107 5.60 2.23 10.28
CA PHE A 107 6.18 1.01 10.80
C PHE A 107 7.68 1.14 11.03
N TRP A 108 8.43 1.66 10.05
CA TRP A 108 9.88 1.89 10.23
C TRP A 108 10.22 2.91 11.31
N LEU A 109 9.37 3.92 11.52
CA LEU A 109 9.59 4.95 12.55
C LEU A 109 9.15 4.51 13.96
N SER A 110 8.18 3.60 14.07
CA SER A 110 7.53 3.27 15.34
C SER A 110 7.64 1.81 15.77
N GLY A 111 8.02 0.91 14.86
CA GLY A 111 7.97 -0.53 15.04
C GLY A 111 6.56 -1.13 15.04
N ARG A 112 5.50 -0.34 14.78
CA ARG A 112 4.11 -0.80 14.79
C ARG A 112 3.56 -0.93 13.38
N LYS A 113 3.09 -2.13 13.03
CA LYS A 113 2.36 -2.40 11.79
C LYS A 113 0.87 -2.07 12.00
N ALA A 114 0.37 -1.12 11.25
CA ALA A 114 -1.05 -0.79 11.16
C ALA A 114 -1.27 -0.17 9.79
N ASN A 115 -2.43 -0.43 9.16
CA ASN A 115 -2.90 0.42 8.07
C ASN A 115 -3.92 1.42 8.61
N GLU A 116 -3.94 2.62 8.05
CA GLU A 116 -5.04 3.54 8.30
C GLU A 116 -6.34 2.98 7.68
N PHE A 117 -7.44 2.99 8.47
CA PHE A 117 -8.80 2.52 8.16
C PHE A 117 -9.06 1.01 8.19
#